data_AF-A0A7S0CE59-F1
#
_entry.id   AF-A0A7S0CE59-F1
#
_cell.length_a   1.000
_cell.length_b   1.000
_cell.length_c   1.000
_cell.angle_alpha   90.00
_cell.angle_beta   90.00
_cell.angle_gamma   90.00
#
_symmetry.space_group_name_H-M   'P 1'
#
loop_
_entity.id
_entity.type
_entity.pdbx_description
1 polymer ?
#
loop_
_entity_poly.entity_id
_entity_poly.type
_entity_poly.pdbx_seq_one_letter_code
_entity_poly.pdbx_strand_id
1 'polypeptide(L)'
;PPIKKTEAPGLHRAVPRLRQVFVDVGATDKISLLLDVVVGGGGSGSAAYKKDGKTNPLTMVFCNTVASCRAAEHALKEAGVRSLCYHGDLNSVERGDNLALFRASGEGIAQET
;
A
#
# COMPACT_ATOMS: atom_id res chain seq x y z
N PRO A 1 3.33 -32.92 -10.85
CA PRO A 1 2.68 -31.86 -11.68
C PRO A 1 3.69 -31.23 -12.65
N PRO A 2 3.39 -31.11 -13.96
CA PRO A 2 4.31 -30.50 -14.91
C PRO A 2 4.34 -28.98 -14.72
N ILE A 3 5.53 -28.43 -14.52
CA ILE A 3 5.76 -26.98 -14.34
C ILE A 3 5.47 -26.29 -15.69
N LYS A 4 4.43 -25.47 -15.74
CA LYS A 4 4.10 -24.63 -16.90
C LYS A 4 4.81 -23.29 -16.76
N LYS A 5 5.83 -23.04 -17.57
CA LYS A 5 6.46 -21.71 -17.65
C LYS A 5 5.49 -20.73 -18.32
N THR A 6 5.17 -19.64 -17.64
CA THR A 6 4.39 -18.51 -18.17
C THR A 6 5.34 -17.36 -18.45
N GLU A 7 5.54 -17.03 -19.73
CA GLU A 7 6.25 -15.82 -20.13
C GLU A 7 5.22 -14.75 -20.51
N ALA A 8 5.34 -13.57 -19.92
CA ALA A 8 4.47 -12.42 -20.20
C ALA A 8 5.33 -11.22 -20.60
N PRO A 9 4.96 -10.46 -21.65
CA PRO A 9 5.68 -9.23 -21.99
C PRO A 9 5.70 -8.26 -20.80
N GLY A 10 6.89 -7.94 -20.29
CA GLY A 10 7.06 -7.07 -19.11
C GLY A 10 7.33 -7.80 -17.79
N LEU A 11 7.37 -9.14 -17.79
CA LEU A 11 7.87 -9.90 -16.66
C LEU A 11 9.34 -9.49 -16.41
N HIS A 12 9.61 -8.94 -15.22
CA HIS A 12 10.92 -8.40 -14.79
C HIS A 12 11.37 -7.05 -15.39
N ARG A 13 10.50 -6.30 -16.09
CA ARG A 13 10.86 -4.93 -16.54
C ARG A 13 10.52 -3.92 -15.44
N ALA A 14 11.52 -3.18 -14.97
CA ALA A 14 11.30 -2.07 -14.05
C ALA A 14 10.28 -1.09 -14.64
N VAL A 15 9.25 -0.74 -13.85
CA VAL A 15 8.16 0.14 -14.28
C VAL A 15 8.74 1.50 -14.67
N PRO A 16 8.59 1.97 -15.92
CA PRO A 16 9.10 3.27 -16.33
C PRO A 16 8.51 4.37 -15.43
N ARG A 17 9.39 5.21 -14.87
CA ARG A 17 9.06 6.30 -13.91
C ARG A 17 8.77 5.86 -12.47
N LEU A 18 9.06 4.61 -12.10
CA LEU A 18 9.07 4.21 -10.68
C LEU A 18 10.25 4.86 -9.95
N ARG A 19 9.96 5.63 -8.91
CA ARG A 19 10.98 6.15 -7.99
C ARG A 19 11.10 5.22 -6.80
N GLN A 20 12.29 4.67 -6.59
CA GLN A 20 12.60 3.83 -5.44
C GLN A 20 13.42 4.64 -4.44
N VAL A 21 12.99 4.66 -3.18
CA VAL A 21 13.71 5.30 -2.08
C VAL A 21 13.89 4.25 -1.00
N PHE A 22 15.14 4.05 -0.58
CA PHE A 22 15.49 3.15 0.51
C PHE A 22 15.88 4.00 1.71
N VAL A 23 15.32 3.66 2.86
CA VAL A 23 15.60 4.33 4.14
C VAL A 23 16.16 3.28 5.08
N ASP A 24 17.36 3.53 5.61
CA ASP A 24 17.88 2.73 6.71
C ASP A 24 17.12 3.10 7.98
N VAL A 25 16.49 2.10 8.60
CA VAL A 25 15.69 2.28 9.81
C VAL A 25 16.50 2.00 11.07
N GLY A 26 17.64 1.30 10.95
CA GLY A 26 18.47 0.90 12.09
C GLY A 26 17.65 0.23 13.21
N ALA A 27 17.77 0.76 14.43
CA ALA A 27 17.03 0.30 15.61
C ALA A 27 15.69 1.04 15.84
N THR A 28 15.28 1.89 14.90
CA THR A 28 14.05 2.71 15.03
C THR A 28 12.82 1.84 14.82
N ASP A 29 11.72 2.23 15.48
CA ASP A 29 10.43 1.60 15.27
C ASP A 29 9.90 1.87 13.84
N LYS A 30 9.67 0.79 13.09
CA LYS A 30 9.16 0.83 11.71
C LYS A 30 7.70 1.30 11.65
N ILE A 31 6.92 1.12 12.72
CA ILE A 31 5.52 1.57 12.75
C ILE A 31 5.48 3.10 12.82
N SER A 32 6.27 3.72 13.68
CA SER A 32 6.40 5.18 13.76
C SER A 32 6.82 5.78 12.41
N LEU A 33 7.85 5.20 11.76
CA LEU A 33 8.28 5.65 10.43
C LEU A 33 7.19 5.46 9.36
N LEU A 34 6.43 4.37 9.41
CA LEU A 34 5.30 4.15 8.51
C LEU A 34 4.25 5.27 8.68
N LEU A 35 3.91 5.62 9.92
CA LEU A 35 2.98 6.72 10.20
C LEU A 35 3.52 8.05 9.67
N ASP A 36 4.81 8.34 9.86
CA ASP A 36 5.43 9.56 9.31
C ASP A 36 5.37 9.61 7.78
N VAL A 37 5.54 8.47 7.11
CA VAL A 37 5.47 8.38 5.65
C VAL A 37 4.03 8.53 5.13
N VAL A 38 3.06 7.89 5.80
CA VAL A 38 1.66 7.84 5.35
C VAL A 38 0.86 9.09 5.77
N VAL A 39 1.04 9.55 7.00
CA VAL A 39 0.34 10.70 7.60
C VAL A 39 1.12 11.99 7.39
N GLY A 40 2.44 11.95 7.54
CA GLY A 40 3.30 13.13 7.64
C GLY A 40 3.53 13.90 6.34
N GLY A 41 3.13 13.37 5.17
CA GLY A 41 2.90 14.15 3.94
C GLY A 41 4.00 15.11 3.43
N GLY A 42 5.25 15.09 3.93
CA GLY A 42 6.26 16.08 3.52
C GLY A 42 7.61 16.13 4.24
N GLY A 43 8.02 15.09 5.00
CA GLY A 43 9.39 15.01 5.52
C GLY A 43 10.40 14.69 4.41
N SER A 44 11.59 15.27 4.48
CA SER A 44 12.69 15.37 3.49
C SER A 44 13.21 14.09 2.80
N GLY A 45 12.52 12.94 2.91
CA GLY A 45 12.79 11.70 2.18
C GLY A 45 11.56 11.02 1.57
N SER A 46 10.33 11.43 1.89
CA SER A 46 9.12 10.79 1.35
C SER A 46 8.60 11.52 0.11
N ALA A 47 8.39 10.77 -0.97
CA ALA A 47 7.64 11.23 -2.13
C ALA A 47 6.17 11.34 -1.75
N ALA A 48 5.78 12.30 -0.91
CA ALA A 48 4.39 12.70 -0.88
C ALA A 48 4.09 13.26 -2.28
N TYR A 49 3.53 12.42 -3.14
CA TYR A 49 3.05 12.81 -4.46
C TYR A 49 1.81 13.67 -4.22
N LYS A 50 2.01 14.96 -3.91
CA LYS A 50 0.97 15.98 -4.01
C LYS A 50 0.68 16.15 -5.49
N LYS A 51 -0.24 15.34 -6.02
CA LYS A 51 -0.87 15.64 -7.30
C LYS A 51 -1.81 16.81 -7.06
N ASP A 52 -1.67 17.88 -7.84
CA ASP A 52 -2.56 19.04 -7.86
C ASP A 52 -4.02 18.64 -7.59
N GLY A 53 -4.51 19.00 -6.39
CA GLY A 53 -5.93 18.96 -6.02
C GLY A 53 -6.65 17.61 -6.13
N LYS A 54 -5.96 16.47 -6.25
CA LYS A 54 -6.58 15.14 -6.38
C LYS A 54 -6.36 14.26 -5.15
N THR A 55 -7.35 13.41 -4.90
CA THR A 55 -7.44 12.40 -3.86
C THR A 55 -6.10 11.77 -3.50
N ASN A 56 -5.88 11.52 -2.19
CA ASN A 56 -4.67 10.84 -1.72
C ASN A 56 -4.43 9.56 -2.54
N PRO A 57 -3.19 9.33 -3.03
CA PRO A 57 -2.90 8.16 -3.86
C PRO A 57 -3.13 6.87 -3.07
N LEU A 58 -3.67 5.85 -3.74
CA LEU A 58 -3.78 4.52 -3.17
C LEU A 58 -2.41 3.99 -2.75
N THR A 59 -2.29 3.61 -1.49
CA THR A 59 -1.03 3.17 -0.88
C THR A 59 -1.14 1.71 -0.47
N MET A 60 -0.17 0.88 -0.88
CA MET A 60 -0.04 -0.51 -0.46
C MET A 60 1.19 -0.66 0.44
N VAL A 61 1.00 -1.30 1.59
CA VAL A 61 2.09 -1.60 2.54
C VAL A 61 2.31 -3.11 2.56
N PHE A 62 3.49 -3.55 2.12
CA PHE A 62 3.86 -4.97 2.15
C PHE A 62 4.52 -5.31 3.47
N CYS A 63 4.04 -6.39 4.09
CA CYS A 63 4.56 -6.91 5.35
C CYS A 63 4.96 -8.39 5.16
N ASN A 64 6.00 -8.83 5.87
CA ASN A 64 6.50 -10.20 5.74
C ASN A 64 5.62 -11.23 6.47
N THR A 65 4.90 -10.82 7.52
CA THR A 65 4.08 -11.73 8.34
C THR A 65 2.68 -11.18 8.55
N VAL A 66 1.71 -12.06 8.78
CA VAL A 66 0.33 -11.70 9.10
C VAL A 66 0.26 -10.80 10.34
N ALA A 67 1.04 -11.11 11.37
CA ALA A 67 1.13 -10.30 12.58
C ALA A 67 1.57 -8.86 12.28
N SER A 68 2.52 -8.69 11.36
CA SER A 68 2.98 -7.36 10.94
C SER A 68 1.91 -6.61 10.13
N CYS A 69 1.15 -7.30 9.27
CA CYS A 69 0.01 -6.70 8.57
C CYS A 69 -1.01 -6.12 9.57
N ARG A 70 -1.40 -6.93 10.57
CA ARG A 70 -2.38 -6.52 11.59
C ARG A 70 -1.85 -5.36 12.43
N ALA A 71 -0.59 -5.42 12.87
CA ALA A 71 0.03 -4.34 13.64
C ALA A 71 0.04 -3.01 12.85
N ALA A 72 0.42 -3.04 11.58
CA ALA A 72 0.41 -1.86 10.71
C ALA A 72 -1.01 -1.31 10.50
N GLU A 73 -2.00 -2.19 10.25
CA GLU A 73 -3.40 -1.79 10.10
C GLU A 73 -3.94 -1.12 11.37
N HIS A 74 -3.68 -1.71 12.54
CA HIS A 74 -4.09 -1.15 13.83
C HIS A 74 -3.47 0.24 14.05
N ALA A 75 -2.15 0.37 13.87
CA ALA A 75 -1.47 1.66 14.03
C ALA A 75 -2.01 2.74 13.07
N LEU A 76 -2.27 2.38 11.82
CA LEU A 76 -2.88 3.29 10.84
C LEU A 76 -4.31 3.69 11.26
N LYS A 77 -5.13 2.75 11.73
CA LYS A 77 -6.49 3.02 12.21
C LYS A 77 -6.48 3.94 13.44
N GLU A 78 -5.59 3.70 14.39
CA GLU A 78 -5.41 4.54 15.59
C GLU A 78 -4.97 5.97 15.22
N ALA A 79 -4.15 6.12 14.18
CA ALA A 79 -3.76 7.41 13.61
C ALA A 79 -4.86 8.06 12.74
N GLY A 80 -6.06 7.48 12.67
CA GLY A 80 -7.19 8.00 11.89
C GLY A 80 -7.10 7.76 10.38
N VAL A 81 -6.15 6.93 9.92
CA VAL A 81 -6.01 6.55 8.51
C VAL A 81 -6.88 5.35 8.22
N ARG A 82 -7.80 5.48 7.25
CA ARG A 82 -8.58 4.34 6.75
C ARG A 82 -7.65 3.34 6.08
N SER A 83 -7.57 2.14 6.64
CA SER A 83 -6.72 1.05 6.15
C SER A 83 -7.51 -0.26 6.09
N LEU A 84 -7.05 -1.17 5.24
CA LEU A 84 -7.59 -2.52 5.05
C LEU A 84 -6.44 -3.51 5.20
N CYS A 85 -6.68 -4.64 5.88
CA CYS A 85 -5.74 -5.76 5.89
C CYS A 85 -5.95 -6.70 4.69
N TYR A 86 -4.86 -7.23 4.14
CA TYR A 86 -4.89 -8.28 3.13
C TYR A 86 -3.79 -9.30 3.41
N HIS A 87 -4.15 -10.50 3.85
CA HIS A 87 -3.19 -11.55 4.22
C HIS A 87 -3.79 -12.96 4.16
N GLY A 88 -2.95 -13.99 4.33
CA GLY A 88 -3.32 -15.41 4.16
C GLY A 88 -4.41 -15.91 5.10
N ASP A 89 -4.48 -15.41 6.34
CA ASP A 89 -5.50 -15.83 7.32
C ASP A 89 -6.92 -15.34 7.01
N LEU A 90 -7.07 -14.37 6.09
CA LEU A 90 -8.41 -13.94 5.66
C LEU A 90 -9.02 -15.01 4.76
N ASN A 91 -10.33 -15.22 4.90
CA ASN A 91 -11.04 -16.10 3.99
C ASN A 91 -11.12 -15.49 2.58
N SER A 92 -11.43 -16.32 1.58
CA SER A 92 -11.43 -15.87 0.17
C SER A 92 -12.40 -14.73 -0.12
N VAL A 93 -13.53 -14.67 0.60
CA VAL A 93 -14.54 -13.62 0.45
C VAL A 93 -13.99 -12.30 0.98
N GLU A 94 -13.50 -12.30 2.22
CA GLU A 94 -12.90 -11.11 2.87
C GLU A 94 -11.73 -10.54 2.06
N ARG A 95 -10.86 -11.42 1.53
CA ARG A 95 -9.76 -10.97 0.65
C ARG A 95 -10.31 -10.30 -0.62
N GLY A 96 -11.34 -10.86 -1.23
CA GLY A 96 -11.99 -10.30 -2.40
C GLY A 96 -12.58 -8.92 -2.12
N ASP A 97 -13.34 -8.82 -1.04
CA ASP A 97 -14.02 -7.59 -0.64
C ASP A 97 -13.03 -6.48 -0.30
N ASN A 98 -11.97 -6.77 0.47
CA ASN A 98 -10.95 -5.78 0.81
C ASN A 98 -10.21 -5.28 -0.44
N LEU A 99 -9.92 -6.15 -1.41
CA LEU A 99 -9.29 -5.74 -2.66
C LEU A 99 -10.23 -4.88 -3.52
N ALA A 100 -11.53 -5.21 -3.54
CA ALA A 100 -12.53 -4.42 -4.25
C ALA A 100 -12.69 -3.02 -3.63
N LEU A 101 -12.81 -2.93 -2.30
CA LEU A 101 -12.89 -1.66 -1.56
C LEU A 101 -11.65 -0.78 -1.79
N PHE A 102 -10.46 -1.39 -1.81
CA PHE A 102 -9.21 -0.67 -2.09
C PHE A 102 -9.22 -0.05 -3.49
N ARG A 103 -9.63 -0.80 -4.52
CA ARG A 103 -9.70 -0.31 -5.91
C ARG A 103 -10.73 0.80 -6.07
N ALA A 104 -11.93 0.60 -5.53
CA ALA A 104 -13.01 1.59 -5.58
C ALA A 104 -12.60 2.93 -4.94
N SER A 105 -11.76 2.89 -3.90
CA SER A 105 -11.24 4.09 -3.24
C SER A 105 -10.34 4.95 -4.15
N GLY A 106 -9.70 4.35 -5.16
CA GLY A 106 -8.82 5.05 -6.10
C GLY A 106 -9.49 5.48 -7.40
N GLU A 107 -10.64 4.90 -7.73
CA GLU A 107 -11.39 5.25 -8.94
C GLU A 107 -12.07 6.61 -8.82
N GLY A 108 -12.41 7.05 -7.59
CA GLY A 108 -13.13 8.30 -7.37
C GLY A 108 -14.54 8.25 -7.95
N ILE A 109 -15.48 8.95 -7.31
CA ILE A 109 -16.83 9.15 -7.83
C ILE A 109 -16.69 9.81 -9.21
N ALA A 110 -16.99 9.08 -10.28
CA ALA A 110 -17.33 9.69 -11.55
C ALA A 110 -18.62 10.47 -11.31
N GLN A 111 -18.53 11.75 -10.96
CA GLN A 111 -19.68 12.64 -11.01
C GLN A 111 -19.99 12.83 -12.49
N GLU A 112 -21.07 12.19 -12.95
CA GLU A 112 -21.78 12.58 -14.16
C GLU A 112 -22.23 14.04 -13.98
N THR A 113 -21.66 14.93 -14.79
CA THR A 113 -22.19 16.28 -15.09
C THR A 113 -22.89 16.26 -16.42
#